data_AF-A0A7W8RQE9-F1
#
_entry.id   AF-A0A7W8RQE9-F1
#
_cell.length_a   1.000
_cell.length_b   1.000
_cell.length_c   1.000
_cell.angle_alpha   90.00
_cell.angle_beta   90.00
_cell.angle_gamma   90.00
#
_symmetry.space_group_name_H-M   'P 1'
#
loop_
_entity.id
_entity.type
_entity.pdbx_description
1 polymer ?
#
loop_
_entity_poly.entity_id
_entity_poly.type
_entity_poly.pdbx_seq_one_letter_code
_entity_poly.pdbx_strand_id
1 'polypeptide(L)' 'MLSAHEFATLMLVRDSADHIAEREELDTLLERQLVTMERLAGGAVRPRVTQDGDSLLRNLARMH' A
#
# COMPACT_ATOMS: atom_id res chain seq x y z
N MET A 1 4.32 9.69 11.28
CA MET A 1 5.09 9.77 10.02
C MET A 1 5.36 8.35 9.55
N LEU A 2 5.43 8.11 8.23
CA LEU A 2 5.78 6.78 7.72
C LEU A 2 7.28 6.51 7.93
N SER A 3 7.63 5.29 8.32
CA SER A 3 9.02 4.83 8.29
C SER A 3 9.48 4.58 6.85
N ALA A 4 10.80 4.49 6.62
CA ALA A 4 11.33 4.17 5.29
C ALA A 4 10.85 2.80 4.79
N HIS A 5 10.69 1.83 5.70
CA HIS A 5 10.16 0.51 5.39
C HIS A 5 8.67 0.59 5.01
N GLU A 6 7.83 1.25 5.81
CA GLU A 6 6.40 1.44 5.50
C GLU A 6 6.20 2.15 4.16
N PHE A 7 7.07 3.10 3.84
CA PHE A 7 7.05 3.79 2.55
C PHE A 7 7.45 2.86 1.39
N ALA A 8 8.49 2.06 1.56
CA ALA A 8 8.88 1.05 0.56
C ALA A 8 7.76 0.03 0.33
N THR A 9 7.13 -0.48 1.40
CA THR A 9 5.97 -1.38 1.30
C THR A 9 4.82 -0.72 0.55
N LEU A 10 4.50 0.55 0.84
CA LEU A 10 3.44 1.27 0.12
C LEU A 10 3.74 1.44 -1.38
N MET A 11 5.00 1.69 -1.76
CA MET A 11 5.42 1.71 -3.17
C MET A 11 5.31 0.34 -3.82
N LEU A 12 5.73 -0.73 -3.13
CA LEU A 12 5.61 -2.09 -3.63
C LEU A 12 4.15 -2.49 -3.83
N VAL A 13 3.22 -2.07 -2.94
CA VAL A 13 1.78 -2.36 -3.12
C VAL A 13 1.27 -1.68 -4.37
N ARG A 14 1.70 -0.45 -4.66
CA ARG A 14 1.29 0.28 -5.86
C ARG A 14 1.75 -0.43 -7.13
N ASP A 15 3.00 -0.90 -7.15
CA ASP A 15 3.67 -1.33 -8.37
C ASP A 15 3.60 -2.86 -8.58
N SER A 16 3.37 -3.65 -7.52
CA SER A 16 3.37 -5.12 -7.55
C SER A 16 2.56 -5.75 -6.39
N ALA A 17 1.32 -5.30 -6.20
CA ALA A 17 0.40 -5.80 -5.16
C ALA A 17 0.29 -7.34 -5.08
N ASP A 18 0.34 -8.02 -6.22
CA ASP A 18 0.18 -9.47 -6.30
C ASP A 18 1.38 -10.26 -5.74
N HIS A 19 2.53 -9.59 -5.53
CA HIS A 19 3.77 -10.20 -5.04
C HIS A 19 4.05 -9.91 -3.55
N ILE A 20 3.17 -9.18 -2.87
CA ILE A 20 3.32 -8.89 -1.44
C ILE A 20 2.72 -10.05 -0.65
N ALA A 21 3.61 -10.86 -0.09
CA ALA A 21 3.27 -12.11 0.57
C ALA A 21 2.80 -11.93 2.03
N GLU A 22 3.18 -10.83 2.70
CA GLU A 22 3.06 -10.71 4.16
C GLU A 22 2.10 -9.58 4.56
N ARG A 23 1.03 -9.94 5.29
CA ARG A 23 0.05 -8.99 5.81
C ARG A 23 0.57 -8.14 6.97
N GLU A 24 1.55 -8.64 7.71
CA GLU A 24 2.09 -7.95 8.89
C GLU A 24 2.74 -6.60 8.51
N GLU A 25 3.43 -6.55 7.37
CA GLU A 25 3.97 -5.29 6.82
C GLU A 25 2.88 -4.31 6.37
N LEU A 26 1.67 -4.82 6.11
CA LEU A 26 0.52 -4.03 5.67
C LEU A 26 -0.34 -3.55 6.83
N ASP A 27 -0.21 -4.11 8.03
CA ASP A 27 -1.09 -3.79 9.15
C ASP A 27 -1.06 -2.29 9.47
N THR A 28 0.14 -1.70 9.59
CA THR A 28 0.25 -0.24 9.82
C THR A 28 -0.30 0.58 8.64
N LEU A 29 -0.21 0.09 7.41
CA LEU A 29 -0.74 0.77 6.23
C LEU A 29 -2.27 0.66 6.14
N LEU A 30 -2.83 -0.46 6.60
CA LEU A 30 -4.27 -0.70 6.73
C LEU A 30 -4.87 0.15 7.85
N GLU A 31 -4.22 0.18 9.02
CA GLU A 31 -4.62 1.03 10.16
C GLU A 31 -4.68 2.51 9.77
N ARG A 32 -3.72 2.95 8.94
CA ARG A 32 -3.65 4.32 8.42
C ARG A 32 -4.50 4.56 7.17
N GLN A 33 -5.23 3.56 6.69
CA GLN A 33 -6.10 3.64 5.50
C GLN A 33 -5.34 4.03 4.22
N LEU A 34 -4.05 3.74 4.14
CA LEU A 34 -3.21 3.97 2.94
C LEU A 34 -3.28 2.78 1.98
N VAL A 35 -3.61 1.61 2.50
CA VAL A 35 -3.87 0.37 1.75
C VAL A 35 -5.24 -0.17 2.17
N THR A 36 -5.89 -0.89 1.27
CA THR A 36 -7.09 -1.68 1.54
C THR A 36 -6.94 -3.08 0.95
N MET A 37 -7.73 -4.04 1.43
CA MET A 37 -7.76 -5.39 0.88
C MET A 37 -8.91 -5.52 -0.13
N GLU A 38 -8.58 -5.61 -1.41
CA GLU A 38 -9.54 -5.79 -2.50
C GLU A 38 -9.81 -7.29 -2.71
N ARG A 39 -11.09 -7.66 -2.80
CA ARG A 39 -11.52 -9.01 -3.19
C ARG A 39 -11.73 -9.06 -4.69
N LEU A 40 -11.00 -9.93 -5.37
CA LEU A 40 -11.08 -10.15 -6.81
C LEU A 40 -12.22 -11.12 -7.17
N ALA A 41 -12.66 -11.03 -8.43
CA ALA A 41 -13.54 -12.03 -9.04
C ALA A 41 -12.80 -13.38 -9.10
N GLY A 42 -13.10 -14.26 -8.16
CA GLY A 42 -12.31 -15.48 -7.90
C GLY A 42 -12.02 -15.72 -6.42
N GLY A 43 -12.38 -14.77 -5.55
CA GLY A 43 -12.27 -14.91 -4.10
C GLY A 43 -10.88 -14.61 -3.55
N ALA A 44 -9.87 -14.46 -4.43
CA ALA A 44 -8.55 -13.95 -4.07
C ALA A 44 -8.66 -12.56 -3.43
N VAL A 45 -7.80 -12.30 -2.47
CA VAL A 45 -7.72 -11.02 -1.76
C VAL A 45 -6.32 -10.48 -1.93
N ARG A 46 -6.20 -9.25 -2.41
CA ARG A 46 -4.90 -8.59 -2.60
C ARG A 46 -4.92 -7.19 -1.98
N PRO A 47 -3.77 -6.69 -1.52
CA PRO A 47 -3.66 -5.30 -1.12
C PRO A 47 -3.83 -4.37 -2.33
N ARG A 48 -4.39 -3.18 -2.10
CA ARG A 48 -4.52 -2.11 -3.08
C ARG A 48 -4.29 -0.77 -2.39
N VAL A 49 -3.49 0.10 -3.01
CA VAL A 49 -3.29 1.47 -2.51
C VAL A 49 -4.60 2.26 -2.59
N THR A 50 -4.94 2.96 -1.51
CA THR A 50 -6.11 3.85 -1.46
C THR A 50 -5.82 5.17 -2.17
N GLN A 51 -6.85 6.01 -2.33
CA GLN A 51 -6.65 7.36 -2.86
C GLN A 51 -5.72 8.21 -1.96
N ASP A 52 -5.80 8.03 -0.64
CA ASP A 52 -4.96 8.73 0.32
C ASP A 52 -3.50 8.26 0.24
N GLY A 53 -3.30 6.94 0.12
CA GLY A 53 -1.98 6.36 -0.14
C GLY A 53 -1.34 6.88 -1.43
N ASP A 54 -2.10 6.91 -2.53
CA ASP A 54 -1.61 7.42 -3.82
C ASP A 54 -1.29 8.92 -3.75
N SER A 55 -2.12 9.70 -3.05
CA SER A 55 -1.89 11.14 -2.86
C SER A 55 -0.62 11.41 -2.04
N LEU A 56 -0.37 10.60 -1.00
CA LEU A 56 0.85 10.67 -0.20
C LEU A 56 2.09 10.37 -1.06
N LEU A 57 2.06 9.29 -1.85
CA LEU A 57 3.15 8.93 -2.76
C LEU A 57 3.43 10.04 -3.78
N ARG A 58 2.40 10.64 -4.37
CA ARG A 58 2.53 11.74 -5.33
C ARG A 58 3.07 13.03 -4.71
N ASN A 59 2.69 13.33 -3.46
CA ASN A 59 3.22 14.51 -2.76
C ASN A 59 4.73 14.40 -2.54
N LEU A 60 5.21 13.22 -2.14
CA LEU A 60 6.65 12.99 -1.91
C LEU A 60 7.45 12.95 -3.22
N ALA A 61 6.90 12.39 -4.29
CA ALA A 61 7.53 12.41 -5.61
C ALA A 61 7.73 13.83 -6.17
N ARG A 62 7.00 14.83 -5.65
CA ARG A 62 7.18 16.26 -6.00
C ARG A 62 8.20 16.99 -5.14
N MET A 63 8.66 16.37 -4.04
CA MET A 63 9.62 16.96 -3.10
C MET A 63 11.08 16.56 -3.38
N HIS A 64 11.31 15.79 -4.45
CA HIS A 64 12.61 15.39 -4.98
C HIS A 64 12.82 16.01 -6.37
#